data_AF-A0A353VWN3-F1
#
_entry.id   AF-A0A353VWN3-F1
#
_cell.length_a   1.000
_cell.length_b   1.000
_cell.length_c   1.000
_cell.angle_alpha   90.00
_cell.angle_beta   90.00
_cell.angle_gamma   90.00
#
_symmetry.space_group_name_H-M   'P 1'
#
loop_
_entity.id
_entity.type
_entity.pdbx_description
1 polymer ?
#
loop_
_entity_poly.entity_id
_entity_poly.type
_entity_poly.pdbx_seq_one_letter_code
_entity_poly.pdbx_strand_id
1 'polypeptide(L)' 'AQISLGDTDALTPVRLSISPAAISIPLGNAELKEVGFTKLVKRDDGVYENVTATDGEKRYMKAGDKTSLPHLNKKISD' A
#
# COMPACT_ATOMS: atom_id res chain seq x y z
N ALA A 1 14.19 24.17 29.22
CA ALA A 1 13.74 23.43 30.42
C ALA A 1 14.85 22.47 30.83
N GLN A 2 15.18 22.36 32.11
CA GLN A 2 16.15 21.39 32.61
C GLN A 2 15.42 20.05 32.79
N ILE A 3 15.86 19.01 32.09
CA ILE A 3 15.28 17.66 32.17
C ILE A 3 16.04 16.90 33.25
N SER A 4 15.31 16.24 34.16
CA SER A 4 15.89 15.41 35.21
C SER A 4 16.53 14.15 34.63
N LEU A 5 17.58 13.64 35.28
CA LEU A 5 18.20 12.38 34.88
C LEU A 5 17.24 11.21 35.13
N GLY A 6 17.32 10.17 34.29
CA GLY A 6 16.60 8.91 34.49
C GLY A 6 17.37 7.93 35.39
N ASP A 7 16.73 6.82 35.76
CA ASP A 7 17.23 5.87 36.78
C ASP A 7 18.32 4.89 36.30
N THR A 8 18.90 5.12 35.11
CA THR A 8 19.93 4.24 34.54
C THR A 8 21.26 4.42 35.30
N ASP A 9 21.86 3.32 35.77
CA ASP A 9 23.20 3.32 36.37
C ASP A 9 24.25 3.87 35.36
N ALA A 10 25.07 4.81 35.83
CA ALA A 10 26.11 5.46 35.04
C ALA A 10 27.18 4.51 34.47
N LEU A 11 27.34 3.32 35.05
CA LEU A 11 28.28 2.29 34.60
C LEU A 11 27.65 1.29 33.63
N THR A 12 26.35 1.41 33.34
CA THR A 12 25.67 0.52 32.39
C THR A 12 26.30 0.67 31.00
N PRO A 13 26.74 -0.42 30.35
CA PRO A 13 27.30 -0.36 29.01
C PRO A 13 26.25 0.13 28.01
N VAL A 14 26.61 1.13 27.20
CA VAL A 14 25.73 1.68 26.16
C VAL A 14 25.96 0.94 24.84
N ARG A 15 24.87 0.60 24.14
CA ARG A 15 24.93 0.07 22.79
C ARG A 15 24.43 1.11 21.79
N LEU A 16 25.26 1.47 20.84
CA LEU A 16 24.84 2.25 19.67
C LEU A 16 24.00 1.38 18.75
N SER A 17 22.76 1.79 18.49
CA SER A 17 21.86 1.12 17.55
C SER A 17 21.50 2.09 16.44
N ILE A 18 22.09 1.90 15.26
CA ILE A 18 21.79 2.69 14.06
C ILE A 18 21.04 1.78 13.09
N SER A 19 19.86 2.21 12.66
CA SER A 19 19.10 1.60 11.57
C SER A 19 18.92 2.60 10.44
N PRO A 20 18.82 2.14 9.18
CA PRO A 20 18.39 3.01 8.08
C PRO A 20 17.05 3.68 8.40
N ALA A 21 16.86 4.91 7.93
CA ALA A 21 15.55 5.55 7.98
C ALA A 21 14.55 4.74 7.16
N ALA A 22 13.38 4.44 7.74
CA ALA A 22 12.26 3.90 6.99
C ALA A 22 11.64 5.03 6.15
N ILE A 23 11.89 5.00 4.85
CA ILE A 23 11.29 5.95 3.90
C ILE A 23 10.07 5.27 3.26
N SER A 24 8.88 5.83 3.51
CA SER A 24 7.65 5.41 2.83
C SER A 24 7.34 6.42 1.73
N ILE A 25 7.51 6.01 0.47
CA ILE A 25 7.15 6.81 -0.70
C ILE A 25 5.78 6.33 -1.19
N PRO A 26 4.75 7.20 -1.22
CA PRO A 26 3.45 6.80 -1.74
C PRO A 26 3.55 6.54 -3.24
N LEU A 27 3.17 5.34 -3.68
CA LEU A 27 3.08 5.01 -5.10
C LEU A 27 1.81 5.59 -5.72
N GLY A 28 1.98 6.19 -6.89
CA GLY A 28 0.89 6.70 -7.71
C GLY A 28 0.06 5.58 -8.35
N ASN A 29 -1.15 5.91 -8.81
CA ASN A 29 -1.98 4.95 -9.54
C ASN A 29 -1.32 4.50 -10.86
N ALA A 30 -0.56 5.38 -11.52
CA ALA A 30 0.17 5.05 -12.74
C ALA A 30 1.26 3.99 -12.48
N GLU A 31 2.08 4.19 -11.45
CA GLU A 31 3.13 3.26 -11.05
C GLU A 31 2.53 1.89 -10.66
N LEU A 32 1.45 1.89 -9.87
CA LEU A 32 0.74 0.66 -9.51
C LEU A 32 0.20 -0.07 -10.74
N LYS A 33 -0.31 0.67 -11.73
CA LYS A 33 -0.79 0.09 -13.00
C LYS A 33 0.36 -0.52 -13.80
N GLU A 34 1.51 0.15 -13.85
CA GLU A 34 2.70 -0.32 -14.58
C GLU A 34 3.28 -1.61 -14.00
N VAL A 35 3.31 -1.74 -12.67
CA VAL A 35 3.80 -2.96 -12.00
C VAL A 35 2.74 -4.06 -11.89
N GLY A 36 1.62 -3.93 -12.61
CA GLY A 36 0.60 -4.97 -12.73
C GLY A 36 -0.40 -5.04 -11.57
N PHE A 37 -0.39 -4.09 -10.64
CA PHE A 37 -1.37 -4.06 -9.56
C PHE A 37 -2.73 -3.55 -10.05
N THR A 38 -3.78 -4.05 -9.40
CA THR A 38 -5.12 -3.49 -9.52
C THR A 38 -5.51 -2.77 -8.24
N LYS A 39 -5.84 -1.49 -8.33
CA LYS A 39 -6.32 -0.67 -7.21
C LYS A 39 -7.80 -0.38 -7.36
N LEU A 40 -8.57 -0.91 -6.44
CA LEU A 40 -10.01 -0.70 -6.33
C LEU A 40 -10.30 0.31 -5.21
N VAL A 41 -10.93 1.43 -5.55
CA VAL A 41 -11.36 2.46 -4.59
C VAL A 41 -12.86 2.32 -4.37
N LYS A 42 -13.29 2.10 -3.13
CA LYS A 42 -14.72 2.01 -2.80
C LYS A 42 -15.43 3.31 -3.16
N ARG A 43 -16.56 3.21 -3.87
CA ARG A 43 -17.44 4.34 -4.23
C ARG A 43 -18.81 4.23 -3.57
N ASP A 44 -19.31 3.01 -3.44
CA ASP A 44 -20.55 2.69 -2.75
C ASP A 44 -20.46 1.26 -2.19
N ASP A 45 -21.52 0.79 -1.53
CA ASP A 45 -21.61 -0.59 -1.10
C ASP A 45 -21.61 -1.56 -2.30
N GLY A 46 -20.65 -2.49 -2.28
CA GLY A 46 -20.42 -3.40 -3.39
C GLY A 46 -19.94 -2.75 -4.70
N VAL A 47 -19.64 -1.45 -4.74
CA VAL A 47 -19.16 -0.75 -5.96
C VAL A 47 -17.79 -0.13 -5.74
N TYR A 48 -16.85 -0.51 -6.60
CA TYR A 48 -15.46 -0.07 -6.54
C TYR A 48 -15.00 0.46 -7.90
N GLU A 49 -14.28 1.58 -7.90
CA GLU A 49 -13.61 2.10 -9.09
C GLU A 49 -12.22 1.50 -9.24
N ASN A 50 -11.94 0.92 -10.39
CA ASN A 50 -10.59 0.50 -10.79
C ASN A 50 -9.82 1.72 -11.31
N VAL A 51 -9.05 2.36 -10.43
CA VAL A 51 -8.22 3.54 -10.77
C VAL A 51 -6.95 3.18 -11.54
N THR A 52 -6.76 1.90 -11.82
CA THR A 52 -5.65 1.31 -12.57
C THR A 52 -6.14 0.55 -13.81
N ALA A 53 -7.37 0.80 -14.25
CA ALA A 53 -7.99 0.05 -15.35
C ALA A 53 -7.12 0.10 -16.61
N THR A 54 -6.88 -1.07 -17.21
CA THR A 54 -6.24 -1.23 -18.52
C THR A 54 -7.31 -1.41 -19.61
N ASP A 55 -6.88 -1.37 -20.87
CA ASP A 55 -7.81 -1.49 -22.00
C ASP A 55 -8.62 -2.79 -21.93
N GLY A 56 -9.94 -2.64 -22.10
CA GLY A 56 -10.92 -3.72 -21.98
C GLY A 56 -11.38 -4.04 -20.55
N GLU A 57 -10.77 -3.47 -19.50
CA GLU A 57 -11.30 -3.57 -18.13
C GLU A 57 -12.42 -2.53 -17.92
N LYS A 58 -13.46 -2.90 -17.14
CA LYS A 58 -14.47 -1.93 -16.72
C LYS A 58 -13.87 -0.97 -15.69
N ARG A 59 -14.26 0.31 -15.76
CA ARG A 59 -13.90 1.33 -14.76
C ARG A 59 -14.48 1.01 -13.38
N TYR A 60 -15.63 0.36 -13.32
CA TYR A 60 -16.29 -0.01 -12.07
C TYR A 60 -16.43 -1.52 -11.95
N MET A 61 -15.98 -2.04 -10.83
CA MET A 61 -16.20 -3.41 -10.36
C MET A 61 -17.41 -3.40 -9.42
N LYS A 62 -18.33 -4.34 -9.63
CA LYS A 62 -19.54 -4.53 -8.82
C LYS A 62 -19.51 -5.93 -8.19
N ALA A 63 -19.76 -6.01 -6.89
CA ALA A 63 -19.89 -7.28 -6.19
C ALA A 63 -20.99 -8.12 -6.83
N GLY A 64 -20.69 -9.40 -7.10
CA GLY A 64 -21.62 -10.33 -7.77
C GLY A 64 -21.61 -10.29 -9.30
N ASP A 65 -21.12 -9.22 -9.94
CA ASP A 65 -20.96 -9.16 -11.40
C ASP A 65 -19.56 -9.60 -11.82
N LYS A 66 -19.42 -10.88 -12.17
CA LYS A 66 -18.15 -11.45 -12.66
C LYS A 66 -17.61 -10.75 -13.90
N THR A 67 -18.47 -10.16 -14.73
CA THR A 67 -18.04 -9.45 -15.95
C THR A 67 -17.40 -8.09 -15.65
N SER A 68 -17.53 -7.61 -14.41
CA SER A 68 -16.91 -6.37 -13.94
C SER A 68 -15.58 -6.58 -13.22
N LEU A 69 -15.14 -7.83 -13.06
CA LEU A 69 -13.87 -8.14 -12.44
C LEU A 69 -12.70 -7.65 -13.31
N PRO A 70 -11.61 -7.16 -12.69
CA PRO A 70 -10.36 -6.93 -13.39
C PRO A 70 -9.83 -8.21 -14.05
N HIS A 71 -9.01 -8.07 -15.10
CA HIS A 71 -8.39 -9.20 -15.79
C HIS A 71 -7.25 -9.81 -14.96
N LEU A 72 -7.58 -10.48 -13.85
CA LEU A 72 -6.60 -11.04 -12.91
C LEU A 72 -5.64 -12.03 -13.57
N ASN A 73 -6.14 -12.82 -14.52
CA ASN A 73 -5.36 -13.78 -15.30
C ASN A 73 -4.28 -13.15 -16.19
N LYS A 74 -4.36 -11.85 -16.47
CA LYS A 74 -3.32 -11.11 -17.21
C LYS A 74 -2.29 -10.45 -16.27
N LYS A 75 -2.55 -10.44 -14.96
CA LYS A 75 -1.76 -9.70 -13.96
C LYS A 75 -1.07 -10.61 -12.94
N ILE A 76 -1.63 -11.79 -12.71
CA ILE A 76 -1.15 -12.76 -11.72
C ILE A 76 -0.80 -14.06 -12.46
N SER A 77 0.39 -14.60 -12.19
CA SER A 77 0.84 -15.92 -12.63
C SER A 77 1.35 -16.71 -11.43
N ASP A 78 1.27 -18.04 -11.50
CA ASP A 78 1.90 -18.96 -10.53
C ASP A 78 3.43 -18.94 -10.61
#